data_AF-A0A7W1TPI1-F1
#
_entry.id   AF-A0A7W1TPI1-F1
#
_cell.length_a   1.000
_cell.length_b   1.000
_cell.length_c   1.000
_cell.angle_alpha   90.00
_cell.angle_beta   90.00
_cell.angle_gamma   90.00
#
_symmetry.space_group_name_H-M   'P 1'
#
loop_
_entity.id
_entity.type
_entity.pdbx_description
1 polymer ?
#
loop_
_entity_poly.entity_id
_entity_poly.type
_entity_poly.pdbx_seq_one_letter_code
_entity_poly.pdbx_strand_id
1 'polypeptide(L)'
;MSDESLSTLLSPHSYAGYGGMVADGLTPAQAFDAVAERAATPAFQAMIARFQASAVGRELLVDIRSWWDAEGLPVPWDNVLDMPQVRDASEG
;
A
#
# COMPACT_ATOMS: atom_id res chain seq x y z
N MET A 1 -1.13 19.55 17.34
CA MET A 1 -1.83 19.11 16.11
C MET A 1 -2.45 17.77 16.45
N SER A 2 -3.78 17.70 16.40
CA SER A 2 -4.57 16.60 16.96
C SER A 2 -4.46 15.32 16.13
N ASP A 3 -4.23 14.21 16.84
CA ASP A 3 -4.21 12.81 16.37
C ASP A 3 -5.42 12.42 15.50
N GLU A 4 -6.55 13.12 15.67
CA GLU A 4 -7.80 12.89 14.93
C GLU A 4 -7.69 13.11 13.41
N SER A 5 -6.70 13.87 12.95
CA SER A 5 -6.51 14.14 11.52
C SER A 5 -5.96 12.93 10.75
N LEU A 6 -5.27 12.01 11.42
CA LEU A 6 -4.80 10.76 10.79
C LEU A 6 -5.90 9.71 10.74
N SER A 7 -6.76 9.59 11.76
CA SER A 7 -7.83 8.57 11.75
C SER A 7 -8.90 8.85 10.69
N THR A 8 -9.12 10.12 10.32
CA THR A 8 -10.02 10.51 9.22
C THR A 8 -9.38 10.32 7.84
N LEU A 9 -8.07 10.54 7.69
CA LEU A 9 -7.30 10.17 6.50
C LEU A 9 -7.24 8.64 6.30
N LEU A 10 -7.40 7.88 7.38
CA LEU A 10 -7.40 6.42 7.42
C LEU A 10 -8.82 5.83 7.57
N SER A 11 -9.86 6.62 7.24
CA SER A 11 -11.21 6.08 7.02
C SER A 11 -11.11 4.79 6.21
N PRO A 12 -11.90 3.74 6.49
CA PRO A 12 -11.88 2.50 5.71
C PRO A 12 -11.96 2.73 4.20
N HIS A 13 -12.48 3.87 3.76
CA HIS A 13 -12.50 4.31 2.37
C HIS A 13 -11.12 4.62 1.75
N SER A 14 -10.11 4.94 2.56
CA SER A 14 -8.70 5.10 2.13
C SER A 14 -7.97 3.75 2.04
N TYR A 15 -8.39 2.76 2.84
CA TYR A 15 -8.00 1.35 2.72
C TYR A 15 -8.81 0.60 1.64
N ALA A 16 -9.95 1.15 1.22
CA ALA A 16 -10.85 0.60 0.22
C ALA A 16 -10.42 0.92 -1.23
N GLY A 17 -9.14 1.19 -1.49
CA GLY A 17 -8.62 1.28 -2.85
C GLY A 17 -8.75 -0.09 -3.53
N TYR A 18 -7.84 -1.01 -3.24
CA TYR A 18 -7.90 -2.37 -3.77
C TYR A 18 -9.09 -3.17 -3.22
N GLY A 19 -9.23 -3.24 -1.89
CA GLY A 19 -10.28 -4.05 -1.26
C GLY A 19 -11.70 -3.56 -1.56
N GLY A 20 -11.90 -2.24 -1.72
CA GLY A 20 -13.19 -1.68 -2.14
C GLY A 20 -13.51 -2.01 -3.59
N MET A 21 -12.54 -1.89 -4.50
CA MET A 21 -12.70 -2.27 -5.90
C MET A 21 -13.07 -3.75 -6.07
N VAL A 22 -12.41 -4.65 -5.32
CA VAL A 22 -12.76 -6.08 -5.33
C VAL A 22 -14.16 -6.32 -4.77
N ALA A 23 -14.54 -5.64 -3.67
CA ALA A 23 -15.89 -5.73 -3.10
C ALA A 23 -16.97 -5.20 -4.05
N ASP A 24 -16.64 -4.21 -4.88
CA ASP A 24 -17.51 -3.63 -5.92
C ASP A 24 -17.54 -4.47 -7.21
N GLY A 25 -16.89 -5.64 -7.23
CA GLY A 25 -16.98 -6.63 -8.29
C GLY A 25 -15.90 -6.52 -9.37
N LEU A 26 -14.85 -5.71 -9.18
CA LEU A 26 -13.67 -5.79 -10.03
C LEU A 26 -12.93 -7.09 -9.75
N THR A 27 -12.36 -7.68 -10.80
CA THR A 27 -11.40 -8.77 -10.62
C THR A 27 -10.14 -8.24 -9.92
N PRO A 28 -9.40 -9.10 -9.18
CA PRO A 28 -8.11 -8.74 -8.58
C PRO A 28 -7.16 -8.04 -9.56
N ALA A 29 -7.09 -8.52 -10.81
CA ALA A 29 -6.26 -7.91 -11.85
C ALA A 29 -6.71 -6.48 -12.21
N GLN A 30 -8.01 -6.25 -12.39
CA GLN A 30 -8.53 -4.91 -12.69
C GLN A 30 -8.34 -3.94 -11.53
N ALA A 31 -8.55 -4.40 -10.30
CA ALA A 31 -8.31 -3.60 -9.11
C ALA A 31 -6.81 -3.26 -8.98
N PHE A 32 -5.93 -4.23 -9.24
CA PHE A 32 -4.48 -4.01 -9.27
C PHE A 32 -4.07 -2.95 -10.31
N ASP A 33 -4.53 -3.09 -11.55
CA ASP A 33 -4.19 -2.14 -12.64
C ASP A 33 -4.58 -0.70 -12.28
N ALA A 34 -5.77 -0.52 -11.69
CA ALA A 34 -6.25 0.79 -11.24
C ALA A 34 -5.38 1.38 -10.11
N VAL A 35 -4.90 0.55 -9.18
CA VAL A 35 -3.97 0.99 -8.14
C VAL A 35 -2.59 1.31 -8.74
N ALA A 36 -2.09 0.48 -9.66
CA ALA A 36 -0.79 0.66 -10.30
C ALA A 36 -0.71 1.98 -11.09
N GLU A 37 -1.77 2.34 -11.81
CA GLU A 37 -1.84 3.63 -12.52
C GLU A 37 -1.73 4.81 -11.54
N ARG A 38 -2.43 4.74 -10.40
CA ARG A 38 -2.37 5.78 -9.36
C ARG A 38 -1.01 5.82 -8.66
N ALA A 39 -0.38 4.66 -8.45
CA ALA A 39 0.93 4.55 -7.81
C ALA A 39 2.05 5.21 -8.62
N ALA A 40 1.89 5.33 -9.94
CA ALA A 40 2.81 6.04 -10.82
C ALA A 40 2.76 7.58 -10.68
N THR A 41 1.75 8.14 -9.99
CA THR A 41 1.61 9.59 -9.87
C THR A 41 2.61 10.18 -8.87
N PRO A 42 3.19 11.38 -9.13
CA PRO A 42 4.13 12.02 -8.20
C PRO A 42 3.54 12.27 -6.80
N ALA A 43 2.23 12.51 -6.72
CA ALA A 43 1.53 12.73 -5.46
C ALA A 43 1.51 11.45 -4.60
N PHE A 44 1.22 10.29 -5.21
CA PHE A 44 1.25 9.01 -4.52
C PHE A 44 2.67 8.66 -4.08
N GLN A 45 3.66 8.86 -4.96
CA GLN A 45 5.07 8.65 -4.64
C GLN A 45 5.53 9.50 -3.45
N ALA A 46 5.15 10.77 -3.40
CA ALA A 46 5.45 11.66 -2.27
C ALA A 46 4.77 11.22 -0.97
N MET A 47 3.56 10.64 -1.05
CA MET A 47 2.87 10.06 0.12
C MET A 47 3.62 8.83 0.65
N ILE A 48 4.03 7.92 -0.22
CA ILE A 48 4.82 6.74 0.14
C ILE A 48 6.14 7.16 0.80
N ALA A 49 6.86 8.12 0.22
CA ALA A 49 8.09 8.66 0.81
C ALA A 49 7.88 9.24 2.22
N ARG A 50 6.73 9.89 2.48
CA ARG A 50 6.37 10.36 3.81
C ARG A 50 6.15 9.21 4.80
N PHE A 51 5.51 8.12 4.39
CA PHE A 51 5.35 6.95 5.26
C PHE A 51 6.70 6.31 5.59
N GLN A 52 7.58 6.16 4.60
CA GLN A 52 8.93 5.62 4.81
C GLN A 52 9.77 6.42 5.83
N ALA A 53 9.57 7.73 5.90
CA ALA A 53 10.31 8.60 6.81
C ALA A 53 9.97 8.35 8.30
N SER A 54 8.87 7.65 8.60
CA SER A 54 8.41 7.38 9.98
C SER A 54 8.45 5.89 10.32
N ALA A 55 8.67 5.54 11.59
CA ALA A 55 8.66 4.14 12.03
C ALA A 55 7.28 3.49 11.81
N VAL A 56 6.22 4.16 12.27
CA VAL A 56 4.83 3.72 12.09
C VAL A 56 4.45 3.56 10.62
N GLY A 57 4.86 4.49 9.76
CA GLY A 57 4.58 4.40 8.33
C GLY A 57 5.33 3.26 7.65
N ARG A 58 6.55 2.91 8.09
CA ARG A 58 7.27 1.73 7.58
C ARG A 58 6.59 0.42 7.99
N GLU A 59 6.13 0.31 9.24
CA GLU A 59 5.35 -0.85 9.71
C GLU A 59 4.08 -1.02 8.86
N LEU A 60 3.35 0.07 8.62
CA LEU A 60 2.17 0.05 7.77
C LEU A 60 2.49 -0.41 6.33
N LEU A 61 3.61 0.03 5.75
CA LEU A 61 4.02 -0.41 4.40
C LEU A 61 4.35 -1.91 4.36
N VAL A 62 4.92 -2.47 5.42
CA VAL A 62 5.17 -3.91 5.55
C VAL A 62 3.85 -4.69 5.62
N ASP A 63 2.91 -4.22 6.44
CA ASP A 63 1.59 -4.86 6.56
C ASP A 63 0.85 -4.86 5.22
N ILE A 64 0.84 -3.72 4.52
CA ILE A 64 0.21 -3.61 3.20
C ILE A 64 0.89 -4.54 2.18
N ARG A 65 2.22 -4.65 2.20
CA ARG A 65 2.95 -5.59 1.32
C ARG A 65 2.50 -7.03 1.54
N SER A 66 2.37 -7.46 2.79
CA SER A 66 1.94 -8.83 3.11
C SER A 66 0.57 -9.19 2.51
N TRP A 67 -0.31 -8.21 2.33
CA TRP A 67 -1.61 -8.43 1.71
C TRP A 67 -1.50 -8.65 0.21
N TRP A 68 -0.68 -7.84 -0.49
CA TRP A 68 -0.41 -8.06 -1.90
C TRP A 68 0.26 -9.41 -2.15
N ASP A 69 1.22 -9.78 -1.29
CA ASP A 69 1.89 -11.08 -1.35
C ASP A 69 0.89 -12.25 -1.17
N ALA A 70 -0.07 -12.13 -0.25
CA ALA A 70 -1.11 -13.13 -0.03
C ALA A 70 -2.05 -13.30 -1.25
N GLU A 71 -2.24 -12.24 -2.03
CA GLU A 71 -3.01 -12.24 -3.29
C GLU A 71 -2.16 -12.69 -4.50
N GLY A 72 -0.86 -12.97 -4.30
CA GLY A 72 0.07 -13.30 -5.39
C GLY A 72 0.33 -12.14 -6.35
N LEU A 73 0.12 -10.91 -5.88
CA LEU A 73 0.24 -9.68 -6.66
C LEU A 73 1.47 -8.88 -6.19
N PRO A 74 2.18 -8.19 -7.10
CA PRO A 74 3.28 -7.33 -6.70
C PRO A 74 2.76 -6.08 -5.99
N VAL A 75 3.60 -5.42 -5.19
CA VAL A 75 3.27 -4.12 -4.60
C VAL A 75 3.43 -3.01 -5.67
N PRO A 76 2.38 -2.22 -5.96
CA PRO A 76 2.37 -1.31 -7.11
C PRO A 76 3.32 -0.10 -7.03
N TRP A 77 3.95 0.16 -5.88
CA TRP A 77 4.90 1.26 -5.67
C TRP A 77 6.33 0.82 -5.38
N ASP A 78 6.67 -0.44 -5.65
CA ASP A 78 8.01 -0.99 -5.43
C ASP A 78 9.11 -0.30 -6.24
N ASN A 79 8.77 0.32 -7.36
CA ASN A 79 9.68 1.15 -8.15
C ASN A 79 10.10 2.46 -7.45
N VAL A 80 9.47 2.81 -6.34
CA VAL A 80 9.67 4.07 -5.60
C VAL A 80 10.30 3.79 -4.22
N LEU A 81 10.25 2.55 -3.75
CA LEU A 81 10.78 2.16 -2.45
C LEU A 81 12.24 1.72 -2.56
N ASP A 82 13.14 2.44 -1.89
CA ASP A 82 14.48 1.93 -1.54
C ASP A 82 14.43 1.24 -0.17
N MET A 83 13.45 0.33 0.02
CA MET A 83 13.33 -0.50 1.22
C MET A 83 13.93 -1.87 0.95
N PRO A 84 14.67 -2.47 1.91
CA PRO A 84 15.10 -3.84 1.75
C PRO A 84 13.86 -4.71 1.53
N GLN A 85 13.83 -5.40 0.39
CA GLN A 85 12.86 -6.45 0.12
C GLN A 85 12.92 -7.40 1.32
N VAL A 86 11.81 -7.58 2.03
CA VAL A 86 11.72 -8.57 3.11
C VAL A 86 11.90 -9.92 2.41
N ARG A 87 13.14 -10.42 2.41
CA ARG A 87 13.42 -11.77 1.95
C ARG A 87 12.72 -12.73 2.90
N ASP A 88 12.06 -13.71 2.30
CA ASP A 88 11.40 -14.84 2.94
C ASP A 88 11.98 -15.18 4.30
N ALA A 89 11.13 -15.21 5.34
CA ALA A 89 11.45 -15.83 6.63
C ALA A 89 11.46 -17.38 6.53
N SER A 90 11.75 -17.92 5.35
CA SER A 90 11.68 -19.35 5.02
C SER A 90 13.06 -20.03 4.95
N GLU A 91 14.13 -19.34 5.35
CA GLU A 91 15.45 -19.96 5.56
C GLU A 91 15.84 -19.88 7.05
N GLY A 92 15.45 -20.91 7.81
CA GLY A 92 15.80 -21.10 9.23
C GLY A 92 15.34 -22.44 9.77
#